data_AF-A0A6N9L837-F1
#
_entry.id   AF-A0A6N9L837-F1
#
_cell.length_a   1.000
_cell.length_b   1.000
_cell.length_c   1.000
_cell.angle_alpha   90.00
_cell.angle_beta   90.00
_cell.angle_gamma   90.00
#
_symmetry.space_group_name_H-M   'P 1'
#
loop_
_entity.id
_entity.type
_entity.pdbx_description
1 polymer ?
#
loop_
_entity_poly.entity_id
_entity_poly.type
_entity_poly.pdbx_seq_one_letter_code
_entity_poly.pdbx_strand_id
1 'polypeptide(L)'
;MKKLLVVLLCLFITACGTKTKNSDISDSVLRKYKEDLSYIKKTKKFDNVSDKMNMKLYYTEINEGYRYELVIDEPKENMYNIKAISYSSSCLDDYQPTIGYFDKETYSMVPGVVDKKKNIYKGISLSGRVKKKETLKVFVHYDKKKSDSDESYSYCFEVKNEN
;
A
#
# COMPACT_ATOMS: atom_id res chain seq x y z
N MET A 1 -30.27 -51.11 -33.59
CA MET A 1 -28.79 -50.99 -33.48
C MET A 1 -28.51 -49.51 -33.22
N LYS A 2 -28.57 -49.03 -31.98
CA LYS A 2 -27.50 -49.05 -30.95
C LYS A 2 -26.13 -48.69 -31.54
N LYS A 3 -25.52 -47.65 -30.94
CA LYS A 3 -24.10 -47.23 -31.02
C LYS A 3 -23.80 -45.99 -31.88
N LEU A 4 -24.31 -44.82 -31.50
CA LEU A 4 -23.58 -43.56 -31.76
C LEU A 4 -24.02 -42.40 -30.86
N LEU A 5 -24.40 -42.69 -29.61
CA LEU A 5 -24.92 -41.70 -28.66
C LEU A 5 -24.11 -41.65 -27.35
N VAL A 6 -22.82 -42.00 -27.41
CA VAL A 6 -21.95 -42.10 -26.22
C VAL A 6 -20.70 -41.21 -26.31
N VAL A 7 -20.38 -40.62 -27.46
CA VAL A 7 -19.12 -39.85 -27.61
C VAL A 7 -19.27 -38.35 -27.25
N LEU A 8 -20.50 -37.83 -27.17
CA LEU A 8 -20.75 -36.42 -26.85
C LEU A 8 -21.01 -36.14 -25.35
N LEU A 9 -20.88 -37.16 -24.49
CA LEU A 9 -21.13 -37.04 -23.04
C LEU A 9 -19.85 -37.12 -22.19
N CYS A 10 -18.67 -37.05 -22.81
CA CYS A 10 -17.37 -37.07 -22.11
C CYS A 10 -16.67 -35.70 -22.05
N LEU A 11 -17.25 -34.64 -22.63
CA LEU A 11 -16.65 -33.30 -22.66
C LEU A 11 -17.00 -32.39 -21.47
N PHE A 12 -17.78 -32.88 -20.49
CA PHE A 12 -18.28 -32.07 -19.37
C PHE A 12 -17.68 -32.40 -18.00
N ILE A 13 -16.52 -33.07 -17.92
CA ILE A 13 -15.97 -33.48 -16.60
C ILE A 13 -14.49 -33.15 -16.39
N THR A 14 -13.94 -32.17 -17.10
CA THR A 14 -12.60 -31.65 -16.74
C THR A 14 -12.70 -30.32 -16.00
N ALA A 15 -12.41 -30.43 -14.70
CA ALA A 15 -11.94 -29.40 -13.80
C ALA A 15 -12.91 -28.28 -13.43
N CYS A 16 -13.88 -28.61 -12.57
CA CYS A 16 -14.13 -27.73 -11.43
C CYS A 16 -12.89 -27.80 -10.53
N GLY A 17 -11.85 -27.07 -10.92
CA GLY A 17 -10.70 -26.80 -10.08
C GLY A 17 -11.21 -25.96 -8.93
N THR A 18 -11.64 -26.62 -7.86
CA THR A 18 -11.72 -25.98 -6.54
C THR A 18 -10.30 -25.54 -6.24
N LYS A 19 -10.01 -24.28 -6.57
CA LYS A 19 -8.86 -23.59 -5.99
C LYS A 19 -9.14 -23.60 -4.50
N THR A 20 -8.56 -24.57 -3.81
CA THR A 20 -8.24 -24.47 -2.39
C THR A 20 -7.66 -23.08 -2.23
N LYS A 21 -8.43 -22.20 -1.57
CA LYS A 21 -8.02 -20.84 -1.27
C LYS A 21 -6.88 -20.94 -0.26
N ASN A 22 -5.69 -21.24 -0.77
CA ASN A 22 -4.48 -20.68 -0.20
C ASN A 22 -4.71 -19.17 -0.13
N SER A 23 -4.21 -18.54 0.93
CA SER A 23 -4.48 -17.15 1.32
C SER A 23 -3.96 -16.14 0.27
N ASP A 24 -4.56 -16.14 -0.91
CA ASP A 24 -4.25 -15.29 -2.02
C ASP A 24 -4.88 -13.92 -1.73
N ILE A 25 -4.05 -12.89 -1.73
CA ILE A 25 -4.47 -11.49 -1.72
C ILE A 25 -5.65 -11.34 -2.69
N SER A 26 -6.76 -10.77 -2.24
CA SER A 26 -7.94 -10.66 -3.08
C SER A 26 -7.64 -9.81 -4.31
N ASP A 27 -8.21 -10.20 -5.46
CA ASP A 27 -8.06 -9.47 -6.72
C ASP A 27 -8.45 -7.98 -6.58
N SER A 28 -9.41 -7.69 -5.70
CA SER A 28 -9.85 -6.33 -5.40
C SER A 28 -8.77 -5.49 -4.70
N VAL A 29 -8.06 -6.07 -3.73
CA VAL A 29 -6.96 -5.40 -3.02
C VAL A 29 -5.81 -5.11 -3.99
N LEU A 30 -5.41 -6.09 -4.79
CA LEU A 30 -4.36 -5.92 -5.78
C LEU A 30 -4.74 -4.85 -6.84
N ARG A 31 -6.00 -4.85 -7.27
CA ARG A 31 -6.52 -3.83 -8.20
C ARG A 31 -6.42 -2.43 -7.59
N LYS A 32 -6.87 -2.25 -6.35
CA LYS A 32 -6.83 -0.96 -5.66
C LYS A 32 -5.40 -0.44 -5.48
N TYR A 33 -4.46 -1.30 -5.08
CA TYR A 33 -3.03 -0.96 -5.03
C TYR A 33 -2.50 -0.47 -6.39
N LYS A 34 -2.84 -1.16 -7.49
CA LYS A 34 -2.42 -0.77 -8.84
C LYS A 34 -3.03 0.57 -9.29
N GLU A 35 -4.28 0.82 -8.93
CA GLU A 35 -4.97 2.09 -9.20
C GLU A 35 -4.27 3.26 -8.50
N ASP A 36 -3.99 3.12 -7.20
CA ASP A 36 -3.34 4.16 -6.40
C ASP A 36 -1.89 4.37 -6.85
N LEU A 37 -1.17 3.29 -7.19
CA LEU A 37 0.16 3.38 -7.79
C LEU A 37 0.13 4.10 -9.16
N SER A 38 -0.88 3.83 -9.98
CA SER A 38 -1.07 4.57 -11.24
C SER A 38 -1.40 6.04 -11.00
N TYR A 39 -2.14 6.36 -9.95
CA TYR A 39 -2.45 7.73 -9.57
C TYR A 39 -1.17 8.49 -9.24
N ILE A 40 -0.31 7.96 -8.37
CA ILE A 40 1.01 8.53 -8.05
C ILE A 40 1.83 8.83 -9.32
N LYS A 41 1.90 7.88 -10.24
CA LYS A 41 2.69 8.04 -11.48
C LYS A 41 2.15 9.15 -12.40
N LYS A 42 0.84 9.39 -12.40
CA LYS A 42 0.16 10.37 -13.26
C LYS A 42 0.06 11.76 -12.62
N THR A 43 0.15 11.85 -11.30
CA THR A 43 0.12 13.12 -10.56
C THR A 43 1.26 14.02 -11.03
N LYS A 44 0.92 15.28 -11.35
CA LYS A 44 1.87 16.29 -11.84
C LYS A 44 2.31 17.28 -10.78
N LYS A 45 1.50 17.46 -9.73
CA LYS A 45 1.76 18.38 -8.61
C LYS A 45 1.79 17.57 -7.33
N PHE A 46 2.89 17.67 -6.63
CA PHE A 46 3.10 17.05 -5.33
C PHE A 46 3.32 18.14 -4.30
N ASP A 47 2.75 17.96 -3.12
CA ASP A 47 3.05 18.81 -1.99
C ASP A 47 4.38 18.36 -1.37
N ASN A 48 5.21 19.29 -0.91
CA ASN A 48 6.50 18.96 -0.28
C ASN A 48 6.44 19.01 1.26
N VAL A 49 5.32 19.49 1.81
CA VAL A 49 5.06 19.66 3.23
C VAL A 49 3.60 19.29 3.47
N SER A 50 3.32 18.63 4.59
CA SER A 50 1.95 18.36 5.04
C SER A 50 1.66 19.18 6.30
N ASP A 51 0.46 19.73 6.39
CA ASP A 51 -0.09 20.32 7.62
C ASP A 51 -0.79 19.28 8.50
N LYS A 52 -0.90 18.02 8.05
CA LYS A 52 -1.66 16.94 8.73
C LYS A 52 -0.77 15.92 9.43
N MET A 53 0.43 15.70 8.90
CA MET A 53 1.38 14.70 9.41
C MET A 53 2.80 15.11 9.08
N ASN A 54 3.76 14.58 9.81
CA ASN A 54 5.18 14.72 9.50
C ASN A 54 5.63 13.56 8.61
N MET A 55 6.57 13.83 7.70
CA MET A 55 7.16 12.81 6.83
C MET A 55 8.66 13.02 6.72
N LYS A 56 9.43 11.99 7.06
CA LYS A 56 10.89 12.03 7.04
C LYS A 56 11.44 10.86 6.27
N LEU A 57 12.47 11.12 5.47
CA LEU A 57 13.09 10.12 4.62
C LEU A 57 14.57 10.00 4.95
N TYR A 58 14.96 8.78 5.29
CA TYR A 58 16.34 8.42 5.60
C TYR A 58 16.85 7.36 4.62
N TYR A 59 18.13 7.47 4.26
CA TYR A 59 18.82 6.50 3.43
C TYR A 59 20.02 5.89 4.16
N THR A 60 20.14 4.57 4.07
CA THR A 60 21.30 3.78 4.47
C THR A 60 21.89 3.09 3.25
N GLU A 61 23.19 3.22 3.04
CA GLU A 61 23.89 2.55 1.94
C GLU A 61 23.92 1.03 2.15
N ILE A 62 23.73 0.27 1.06
CA ILE A 62 23.81 -1.19 1.01
C ILE A 62 24.55 -1.60 -0.27
N ASN A 63 25.00 -2.85 -0.36
CA ASN A 63 25.79 -3.33 -1.51
C ASN A 63 25.15 -3.05 -2.90
N GLU A 64 23.82 -3.12 -2.98
CA GLU A 64 23.05 -2.99 -4.24
C GLU A 64 22.53 -1.57 -4.50
N GLY A 65 22.84 -0.60 -3.62
CA GLY A 65 22.33 0.77 -3.67
C GLY A 65 22.03 1.31 -2.28
N TYR A 66 20.76 1.63 -2.01
CA TYR A 66 20.35 2.18 -0.73
C TYR A 66 19.07 1.50 -0.21
N ARG A 67 19.03 1.24 1.09
CA ARG A 67 17.79 1.00 1.81
C ARG A 67 17.27 2.33 2.33
N TYR A 68 16.00 2.63 2.11
CA TYR A 68 15.36 3.79 2.70
C TYR A 68 14.39 3.40 3.80
N GLU A 69 14.17 4.35 4.71
CA GLU A 69 13.07 4.35 5.65
C GLU A 69 12.32 5.68 5.51
N LEU A 70 11.05 5.59 5.13
CA LEU A 70 10.11 6.70 5.15
C LEU A 70 9.29 6.58 6.44
N VAL A 71 9.42 7.57 7.32
CA VAL A 71 8.64 7.67 8.57
C VAL A 71 7.51 8.65 8.35
N ILE A 72 6.28 8.25 8.67
CA ILE A 72 5.08 9.10 8.68
C ILE A 72 4.56 9.11 10.12
N ASP A 73 4.62 10.25 10.79
CA ASP A 73 4.32 10.38 12.21
C ASP A 73 3.74 11.74 12.58
N GLU A 74 3.60 11.99 13.89
CA GLU A 74 3.04 13.23 14.45
C GLU A 74 1.70 13.66 13.80
N PRO A 75 0.66 12.81 13.82
CA PRO A 75 -0.65 13.19 13.30
C PRO A 75 -1.14 14.47 13.98
N LYS A 76 -1.63 15.43 13.19
CA LYS A 76 -2.28 16.67 13.66
C LYS A 76 -3.81 16.55 13.67
N GLU A 77 -4.34 15.51 13.05
CA GLU A 77 -5.75 15.13 13.07
C GLU A 77 -5.90 13.61 13.12
N ASN A 78 -7.12 13.13 13.33
CA ASN A 78 -7.40 11.70 13.37
C ASN A 78 -7.26 11.08 11.98
N MET A 79 -6.44 10.02 11.88
CA MET A 79 -6.21 9.28 10.66
C MET A 79 -6.49 7.80 10.91
N TYR A 80 -7.62 7.29 10.43
CA TYR A 80 -8.01 5.90 10.55
C TYR A 80 -7.78 5.15 9.24
N ASN A 81 -7.64 3.82 9.31
CA ASN A 81 -7.51 2.93 8.16
C ASN A 81 -6.48 3.38 7.12
N ILE A 82 -5.32 3.82 7.61
CA ILE A 82 -4.27 4.43 6.81
C ILE A 82 -3.77 3.43 5.76
N LYS A 83 -3.69 3.93 4.52
CA LYS A 83 -3.05 3.28 3.38
C LYS A 83 -1.97 4.19 2.86
N ALA A 84 -0.77 3.66 2.66
CA ALA A 84 0.30 4.44 2.07
C ALA A 84 1.14 3.63 1.10
N ILE A 85 1.71 4.30 0.11
CA ILE A 85 2.66 3.74 -0.87
C ILE A 85 3.81 4.73 -1.03
N SER A 86 5.05 4.26 -0.89
CA SER A 86 6.23 5.02 -1.25
C SER A 86 6.73 4.57 -2.62
N TYR A 87 6.83 5.50 -3.55
CA TYR A 87 7.19 5.26 -4.95
C TYR A 87 8.56 5.82 -5.29
N SER A 88 9.38 4.96 -5.86
CA SER A 88 10.63 5.29 -6.54
C SER A 88 10.68 4.63 -7.91
N SER A 89 11.18 5.36 -8.90
CA SER A 89 11.45 4.82 -10.24
C SER A 89 12.65 3.87 -10.28
N SER A 90 13.51 3.93 -9.25
CA SER A 90 14.70 3.10 -9.12
C SER A 90 14.57 1.99 -8.07
N CYS A 91 13.34 1.70 -7.64
CA CYS A 91 13.00 0.58 -6.76
C CYS A 91 13.61 -0.73 -7.28
N LEU A 92 14.24 -1.47 -6.37
CA LEU A 92 14.88 -2.76 -6.64
C LEU A 92 13.93 -3.94 -6.43
N ASP A 93 12.82 -3.72 -5.74
CA ASP A 93 11.82 -4.73 -5.41
C ASP A 93 10.68 -4.76 -6.45
N ASP A 94 10.03 -5.92 -6.60
CA ASP A 94 8.90 -6.12 -7.54
C ASP A 94 7.69 -5.23 -7.21
N TYR A 95 7.51 -4.93 -5.93
CA TYR A 95 6.45 -4.07 -5.41
C TYR A 95 7.05 -2.87 -4.70
N GLN A 96 6.36 -1.74 -4.83
CA GLN A 96 6.69 -0.54 -4.08
C GLN A 96 6.27 -0.77 -2.62
N PRO A 97 7.05 -0.34 -1.63
CA PRO A 97 6.68 -0.48 -0.24
C PRO A 97 5.34 0.17 0.05
N THR A 98 4.55 -0.50 0.88
CA THR A 98 3.18 -0.10 1.17
C THR A 98 2.74 -0.62 2.53
N ILE A 99 1.70 0.01 3.07
CA ILE A 99 1.00 -0.37 4.29
C ILE A 99 -0.50 -0.15 4.09
N GLY A 100 -1.34 -0.99 4.72
CA GLY A 100 -2.80 -0.93 4.68
C GLY A 100 -3.45 -1.57 3.45
N TYR A 101 -2.67 -2.15 2.54
CA TYR A 101 -3.20 -2.85 1.35
C TYR A 101 -3.21 -4.36 1.55
N PHE A 102 -2.04 -4.96 1.77
CA PHE A 102 -1.88 -6.41 1.87
C PHE A 102 -1.84 -6.92 3.31
N ASP A 103 -1.99 -6.01 4.27
CA ASP A 103 -2.02 -6.30 5.69
C ASP A 103 -3.36 -6.93 6.10
N LYS A 104 -3.32 -7.82 7.09
CA LYS A 104 -4.54 -8.37 7.71
C LYS A 104 -5.24 -7.36 8.61
N GLU A 105 -4.49 -6.36 9.09
CA GLU A 105 -4.93 -5.37 10.05
C GLU A 105 -4.95 -3.98 9.44
N THR A 106 -5.79 -3.10 9.99
CA THR A 106 -5.78 -1.68 9.65
C THR A 106 -4.87 -0.92 10.61
N TYR A 107 -4.34 0.22 10.15
CA TYR A 107 -3.46 1.08 10.94
C TYR A 107 -4.09 2.45 11.12
N SER A 108 -3.98 3.03 12.31
CA SER A 108 -4.50 4.36 12.61
C SER A 108 -3.46 5.18 13.36
N MET A 109 -3.53 6.49 13.21
CA MET A 109 -2.75 7.46 13.96
C MET A 109 -3.69 8.53 14.51
N VAL A 110 -3.68 8.70 15.83
CA VAL A 110 -4.54 9.67 16.53
C VAL A 110 -3.66 10.56 17.39
N PRO A 111 -3.79 11.91 17.31
CA PRO A 111 -2.94 12.83 18.04
C PRO A 111 -2.89 12.51 19.54
N GLY A 112 -1.68 12.28 20.07
CA GLY A 112 -1.45 12.00 21.48
C GLY A 112 -1.92 10.63 21.99
N VAL A 113 -2.36 9.72 21.11
CA VAL A 113 -2.89 8.40 21.51
C VAL A 113 -2.04 7.28 20.93
N VAL A 114 -1.71 6.29 21.77
CA VAL A 114 -1.11 5.01 21.37
C VAL A 114 -1.90 3.89 22.03
N ASP A 115 -2.56 3.07 21.23
CA ASP A 115 -3.33 1.90 21.66
C ASP A 115 -3.13 0.77 20.65
N LYS A 116 -2.09 -0.05 20.88
CA LYS A 116 -1.74 -1.17 20.00
C LYS A 116 -2.84 -2.22 19.90
N LYS A 117 -3.71 -2.35 20.91
CA LYS A 117 -4.84 -3.30 20.85
C LYS A 117 -5.92 -2.85 19.86
N LYS A 118 -5.93 -1.55 19.52
CA LYS A 118 -6.84 -0.95 18.53
C LYS A 118 -6.10 -0.49 17.27
N ASN A 119 -4.85 -0.91 17.09
CA ASN A 119 -3.99 -0.51 15.98
C ASN A 119 -3.82 1.00 15.83
N ILE A 120 -3.78 1.71 16.96
CA ILE A 120 -3.48 3.14 17.00
C ILE A 120 -2.00 3.31 17.38
N TYR A 121 -1.21 3.81 16.43
CA TYR A 121 0.23 3.99 16.54
C TYR A 121 0.60 5.48 16.54
N LYS A 122 1.78 5.79 17.09
CA LYS A 122 2.35 7.15 17.08
C LYS A 122 2.85 7.56 15.67
N GLY A 123 3.18 6.57 14.86
CA GLY A 123 3.80 6.69 13.55
C GLY A 123 3.81 5.34 12.84
N ILE A 124 3.99 5.38 11.53
CA ILE A 124 4.19 4.22 10.64
C ILE A 124 5.46 4.43 9.82
N SER A 125 6.10 3.34 9.39
CA SER A 125 7.24 3.43 8.49
C SER A 125 7.10 2.50 7.30
N LEU A 126 7.62 2.95 6.16
CA LEU A 126 7.72 2.20 4.92
C LEU A 126 9.21 2.06 4.59
N SER A 127 9.66 0.83 4.36
CA SER A 127 11.05 0.52 4.03
C SER A 127 11.14 -0.08 2.63
N GLY A 128 12.09 0.39 1.82
CA GLY A 128 12.34 -0.16 0.49
C GLY A 128 13.80 -0.07 0.07
N ARG A 129 14.11 -0.69 -1.06
CA ARG A 129 15.46 -0.66 -1.65
C ARG A 129 15.44 0.06 -3.00
N VAL A 130 16.42 0.92 -3.24
CA VAL A 130 16.55 1.73 -4.46
C VAL A 130 17.98 1.76 -4.95
N LYS A 131 18.19 1.96 -6.25
CA LYS A 131 19.54 2.05 -6.84
C LYS A 131 20.30 3.31 -6.44
N LYS A 132 19.60 4.42 -6.17
CA LYS A 132 20.19 5.71 -5.83
C LYS A 132 19.31 6.49 -4.85
N LYS A 133 19.92 7.36 -4.05
CA LYS A 133 19.15 8.34 -3.26
C LYS A 133 18.35 9.24 -4.21
N GLU A 134 17.07 9.40 -3.95
CA GLU A 134 16.19 10.29 -4.71
C GLU A 134 15.07 10.84 -3.82
N THR A 135 14.36 11.84 -4.30
CA THR A 135 13.09 12.25 -3.68
C THR A 135 12.08 11.12 -3.88
N LEU A 136 11.42 10.68 -2.81
CA LEU A 136 10.33 9.71 -2.92
C LEU A 136 9.01 10.40 -3.17
N LYS A 137 8.19 9.82 -4.05
CA LYS A 137 6.78 10.18 -4.16
C LYS A 137 6.00 9.33 -3.16
N VAL A 138 5.11 9.93 -2.39
CA VAL A 138 4.38 9.24 -1.32
C VAL A 138 2.90 9.47 -1.52
N PHE A 139 2.13 8.40 -1.56
CA PHE A 139 0.68 8.45 -1.45
C PHE A 139 0.28 8.12 -0.03
N VAL A 140 -0.62 8.91 0.53
CA VAL A 140 -1.25 8.64 1.83
C VAL A 140 -2.76 8.80 1.68
N HIS A 141 -3.50 7.80 2.14
CA HIS A 141 -4.95 7.79 2.22
C HIS A 141 -5.38 7.40 3.64
N TYR A 142 -6.41 8.06 4.17
CA TYR A 142 -6.98 7.74 5.47
C TYR A 142 -8.43 8.23 5.59
N ASP A 143 -9.14 7.63 6.53
CA ASP A 143 -10.47 8.05 6.95
C ASP A 143 -10.37 9.01 8.14
N LYS A 144 -11.16 10.08 8.13
CA LYS A 144 -11.20 11.02 9.27
C LYS A 144 -11.91 10.43 10.49
N LYS A 145 -12.83 9.50 10.25
CA LYS A 145 -13.64 8.83 11.27
C LYS A 145 -13.36 7.33 11.24
N LYS A 146 -13.62 6.67 12.36
CA LYS A 146 -13.23 5.27 12.59
C LYS A 146 -14.05 4.26 11.79
N SER A 147 -15.32 4.55 11.53
CA SER A 147 -16.12 3.79 10.56
C SER A 147 -15.68 4.21 9.16
N ASP A 148 -15.59 3.27 8.20
CA ASP A 148 -15.48 3.59 6.76
C ASP A 148 -16.51 4.69 6.46
N SER A 149 -16.03 5.93 6.34
CA SER A 149 -16.86 7.12 6.33
C SER A 149 -16.75 7.80 4.98
N ASP A 150 -17.81 8.50 4.58
CA ASP A 150 -17.81 9.32 3.37
C ASP A 150 -16.76 10.46 3.41
N GLU A 151 -16.07 10.65 4.54
CA GLU A 151 -15.01 11.65 4.73
C GLU A 151 -13.62 10.98 4.80
N SER A 152 -13.11 10.62 3.62
CA SER A 152 -11.75 10.12 3.41
C SER A 152 -10.91 11.11 2.61
N TYR A 153 -9.60 11.09 2.84
CA TYR A 153 -8.66 11.98 2.17
C TYR A 153 -7.55 11.20 1.50
N SER A 154 -7.05 11.73 0.37
CA SER A 154 -5.93 11.17 -0.37
C SER A 154 -4.97 12.29 -0.75
N TYR A 155 -3.70 12.11 -0.44
CA TYR A 155 -2.66 13.11 -0.68
C TYR A 155 -1.46 12.47 -1.38
N CYS A 156 -0.78 13.28 -2.20
CA CYS A 156 0.45 12.91 -2.87
C CYS A 156 1.56 13.91 -2.52
N PHE A 157 2.64 13.40 -1.95
CA PHE A 157 3.78 14.20 -1.51
C PHE A 157 5.07 13.83 -2.23
N GLU A 158 6.00 14.78 -2.27
CA GLU A 158 7.40 14.55 -2.60
C GLU A 158 8.25 14.77 -1.33
N VAL A 159 8.89 13.71 -0.85
CA VAL A 159 9.68 13.73 0.39
C VAL A 159 11.15 13.63 0.03
N LYS A 160 11.92 14.66 0.40
CA LYS A 160 13.37 14.72 0.19
C LYS A 160 14.11 14.06 1.36
N ASN A 161 15.28 13.53 1.07
CA ASN A 161 16.18 13.01 2.10
C ASN A 161 16.58 14.12 3.09
N GLU A 162 16.53 13.80 4.39
CA GLU A 162 16.97 14.72 5.45
C GLU A 162 18.47 14.58 5.81
N ASN A 163 19.12 13.48 5.40
CA ASN A 163 20.55 13.21 5.64
C ASN A 163 21.49 13.87 4.63
#